data_AF-X8AF58-F1
#
_entry.id   AF-X8AF58-F1
#
_cell.length_a   1.000
_cell.length_b   1.000
_cell.length_c   1.000
_cell.angle_alpha   90.00
_cell.angle_beta   90.00
_cell.angle_gamma   90.00
#
_symmetry.space_group_name_H-M   'P 1'
#
loop_
_entity.id
_entity.type
_entity.pdbx_description
1 polymer ?
#
loop_
_entity_poly.entity_id
_entity_poly.type
_entity_poly.pdbx_seq_one_letter_code
_entity_poly.pdbx_strand_id
1 'polypeptide(L)'
;MFRNTEGDGYWMFTDRAVILDGLQHPELWSSSVIVPTEPDPPYKWIPIMIDPPEHSKWRHLLAEYFSPGRVKGLRGEQHRLAGS
;
A
#
# COMPACT_ATOMS: atom_id res chain seq x y z
N MET A 1 -10.24 -8.33 -16.80
CA MET A 1 -9.79 -9.29 -15.76
C MET A 1 -9.30 -10.53 -16.45
N PHE A 2 -8.17 -11.09 -16.01
CA PHE A 2 -7.66 -12.36 -16.50
C PHE A 2 -6.93 -13.10 -15.37
N ARG A 3 -6.77 -14.42 -15.52
CA ARG A 3 -5.98 -15.23 -14.58
C ARG A 3 -4.54 -15.29 -15.06
N ASN A 4 -3.61 -14.78 -14.27
CA ASN A 4 -2.17 -15.02 -14.45
C ASN A 4 -1.83 -16.44 -13.93
N THR A 5 -0.85 -17.08 -14.55
CA THR A 5 -0.40 -18.46 -14.23
C THR A 5 0.94 -18.52 -13.51
N GLU A 6 1.57 -17.40 -13.18
CA GLU A 6 2.76 -17.35 -12.33
C GLU A 6 2.44 -17.81 -10.89
N GLY A 7 3.36 -18.56 -10.28
CA GLY A 7 3.13 -19.20 -8.98
C GLY A 7 1.92 -20.14 -9.03
N ASP A 8 1.04 -20.06 -8.04
CA ASP A 8 -0.22 -20.81 -8.01
C ASP A 8 -1.35 -20.16 -8.85
N GLY A 9 -1.03 -19.02 -9.49
CA GLY A 9 -1.93 -18.22 -10.32
C GLY A 9 -2.83 -17.28 -9.51
N TYR A 10 -3.10 -16.11 -10.07
CA TYR A 10 -3.84 -15.04 -9.41
C TYR A 10 -4.62 -14.20 -10.42
N TRP A 11 -5.61 -13.46 -9.94
CA TRP A 11 -6.44 -12.60 -10.78
C TRP A 11 -5.77 -11.23 -10.97
N MET A 12 -5.69 -10.80 -12.23
CA MET A 12 -5.27 -9.45 -12.60
C MET A 12 -6.45 -8.65 -13.11
N PHE A 13 -6.72 -7.53 -12.45
CA PHE A 13 -7.68 -6.52 -12.89
C PHE A 13 -6.95 -5.44 -13.67
N THR A 14 -7.50 -5.04 -14.81
CA THR A 14 -6.90 -4.05 -15.73
C THR A 14 -7.82 -2.87 -16.00
N ASP A 15 -9.09 -2.96 -15.57
CA ASP A 15 -10.05 -1.87 -15.68
C ASP A 15 -9.91 -0.92 -14.48
N ARG A 16 -9.80 0.38 -14.76
CA ARG A 16 -9.60 1.40 -13.73
C ARG A 16 -10.74 1.46 -12.72
N ALA A 17 -11.99 1.35 -13.17
CA ALA A 17 -13.14 1.46 -12.28
C ALA A 17 -13.15 0.28 -11.30
N VAL A 18 -12.86 -0.93 -11.79
CA VAL A 18 -12.76 -2.14 -10.96
C VAL A 18 -11.60 -2.05 -9.97
N ILE A 19 -10.44 -1.54 -10.40
CA ILE A 19 -9.30 -1.35 -9.49
C ILE A 19 -9.65 -0.35 -8.38
N LEU A 20 -10.28 0.78 -8.73
CA LEU A 20 -10.63 1.81 -7.75
C LEU A 20 -11.67 1.29 -6.74
N ASP A 21 -12.69 0.59 -7.23
CA ASP A 21 -13.70 -0.09 -6.40
C ASP A 21 -13.04 -1.06 -5.42
N GLY A 22 -12.18 -1.94 -5.93
CA GLY A 22 -11.45 -2.90 -5.09
C GLY A 22 -10.61 -2.26 -3.98
N LEU A 23 -9.91 -1.17 -4.30
CA LEU A 23 -9.07 -0.43 -3.35
C LEU A 23 -9.87 0.36 -2.29
N GLN A 24 -11.18 0.55 -2.49
CA GLN A 24 -12.05 1.31 -1.58
C GLN A 24 -12.92 0.42 -0.68
N HIS A 25 -12.94 -0.89 -0.93
CA HIS A 25 -13.77 -1.87 -0.22
C HIS A 25 -12.92 -2.92 0.52
N PRO A 26 -12.16 -2.55 1.57
CA PRO A 26 -11.31 -3.48 2.32
C PRO A 26 -12.09 -4.60 3.02
N GLU A 27 -13.39 -4.42 3.26
CA GLU A 27 -14.31 -5.44 3.76
C GLU A 27 -14.58 -6.57 2.75
N LEU A 28 -14.37 -6.30 1.46
CA LEU A 28 -14.46 -7.29 0.38
C LEU A 28 -13.07 -7.75 -0.07
N TRP A 29 -12.08 -6.85 -0.02
CA TRP A 29 -10.73 -7.04 -0.53
C TRP A 29 -9.68 -6.69 0.54
N SER A 30 -9.41 -7.65 1.43
CA SER A 30 -8.43 -7.51 2.52
C SER A 30 -7.02 -7.21 2.01
N SER A 31 -6.28 -6.41 2.77
CA SER A 31 -4.86 -6.12 2.54
C SER A 31 -3.92 -7.12 3.22
N SER A 32 -4.43 -8.18 3.85
CA SER A 32 -3.61 -9.19 4.56
C SER A 32 -2.52 -9.85 3.69
N VAL A 33 -2.71 -9.89 2.37
CA VAL A 33 -1.74 -10.35 1.37
C VAL A 33 -1.64 -9.31 0.26
N ILE A 34 -0.42 -8.88 -0.06
CA ILE A 34 -0.17 -7.90 -1.13
C ILE A 34 0.72 -8.45 -2.24
N VAL A 35 1.44 -9.54 -1.99
CA VAL A 35 2.25 -10.26 -2.97
C VAL A 35 1.48 -11.53 -3.35
N PRO A 36 0.91 -11.62 -4.56
CA PRO A 36 0.01 -12.72 -4.91
C PRO A 36 0.70 -14.10 -4.97
N THR A 37 2.02 -14.12 -5.12
CA THR A 37 2.83 -15.36 -5.12
C THR A 37 3.33 -15.77 -3.72
N GLU A 38 3.03 -14.99 -2.67
CA GLU A 38 3.39 -15.28 -1.29
C GLU A 38 2.13 -15.10 -0.40
N PRO A 39 1.19 -16.07 -0.38
CA PRO A 39 -0.10 -15.91 0.27
C PRO A 39 -0.06 -16.05 1.80
N ASP A 40 1.02 -16.60 2.37
CA ASP A 40 1.19 -16.76 3.83
C ASP A 40 2.60 -16.30 4.26
N PRO A 41 2.89 -14.99 4.17
CA PRO A 41 4.20 -14.45 4.54
C PRO A 41 4.40 -14.52 6.06
N PRO A 42 5.60 -14.87 6.56
CA PRO A 42 5.88 -14.96 8.00
C PRO A 42 6.06 -13.58 8.66
N TYR A 43 5.71 -12.49 7.96
CA TYR A 43 5.91 -11.11 8.37
C TYR A 43 4.69 -10.26 8.01
N LYS A 44 4.60 -9.07 8.61
CA LYS A 44 3.65 -8.03 8.20
C LYS A 44 4.36 -6.72 8.00
N TRP A 45 4.17 -6.10 6.84
CA TRP A 45 4.55 -4.71 6.61
C TRP A 45 3.40 -3.81 7.05
N ILE A 46 3.56 -3.16 8.18
CA ILE A 46 2.55 -2.27 8.75
C ILE A 46 2.79 -0.85 8.21
N PRO A 47 1.76 -0.15 7.71
CA PRO A 47 0.33 -0.51 7.78
C PRO A 47 -0.21 -1.25 6.55
N ILE A 48 0.58 -1.46 5.50
CA ILE A 48 0.07 -1.94 4.21
C ILE A 48 -0.53 -3.36 4.24
N MET A 49 -0.17 -4.20 5.21
CA MET A 49 -0.65 -5.59 5.36
C MET A 49 -1.69 -5.80 6.48
N ILE A 50 -2.40 -4.75 6.87
CA ILE A 50 -3.46 -4.82 7.89
C ILE A 50 -4.70 -4.05 7.43
N ASP A 51 -5.87 -4.53 7.85
CA ASP A 51 -7.16 -3.90 7.53
C ASP A 51 -7.60 -2.91 8.62
N PRO A 52 -8.59 -2.05 8.34
CA PRO A 52 -9.28 -1.29 9.37
C PRO A 52 -9.91 -2.21 10.45
N PRO A 53 -9.98 -1.77 11.72
CA PRO A 53 -9.61 -0.45 12.22
C PRO A 53 -8.12 -0.31 12.60
N GLU A 54 -7.35 -1.40 12.59
CA GLU A 54 -5.93 -1.37 13.01
C GLU A 54 -5.09 -0.51 12.07
N HIS A 55 -5.33 -0.63 10.76
CA HIS A 55 -4.72 0.21 9.73
C HIS A 55 -4.79 1.70 10.07
N SER A 56 -5.97 2.19 10.47
CA SER A 56 -6.20 3.61 10.72
C SER A 56 -5.34 4.16 11.87
N LYS A 57 -5.11 3.34 12.91
CA LYS A 57 -4.26 3.73 14.05
C LYS A 57 -2.81 3.91 13.62
N TRP A 58 -2.27 2.94 12.89
CA TRP A 58 -0.91 3.00 12.37
C TRP A 58 -0.74 4.10 11.32
N ARG A 59 -1.72 4.27 10.43
CA ARG A 59 -1.71 5.32 9.41
C ARG A 59 -1.68 6.70 10.05
N HIS A 60 -2.44 6.91 11.13
CA HIS A 60 -2.45 8.15 11.89
C HIS A 60 -1.09 8.42 12.54
N LEU A 61 -0.54 7.44 13.27
CA LEU A 61 0.78 7.55 13.91
C LEU A 61 1.89 7.89 12.89
N LEU A 62 1.90 7.22 11.74
CA LEU A 62 2.93 7.43 10.72
C LEU A 62 2.69 8.72 9.90
N ALA A 63 1.46 9.22 9.79
CA ALA A 63 1.13 10.37 8.97
C ALA A 63 1.92 11.63 9.32
N GLU A 64 2.22 11.82 10.60
CA GLU A 64 2.93 13.00 11.10
C GLU A 64 4.33 13.15 10.47
N TYR A 65 5.03 12.03 10.29
CA TYR A 65 6.37 12.00 9.67
C TYR A 65 6.37 12.38 8.19
N PHE A 66 5.25 12.14 7.51
CA PHE A 66 5.10 12.33 6.06
C PHE A 66 4.08 13.41 5.70
N SER A 67 3.71 14.26 6.65
CA SER A 67 2.77 15.34 6.40
C SER A 67 3.31 16.30 5.32
N PRO A 68 2.43 16.94 4.50
CA PRO A 68 2.88 17.86 3.45
C PRO A 68 3.79 18.97 3.96
N GLY A 69 3.52 19.51 5.15
CA GLY A 69 4.35 20.52 5.81
C GLY A 69 5.75 20.01 6.15
N ARG A 70 5.84 18.81 6.73
CA ARG A 70 7.13 18.18 7.06
C ARG A 70 7.95 17.90 5.81
N VAL A 71 7.34 17.32 4.78
CA VAL A 71 8.01 17.03 3.50
C VAL A 71 8.47 18.34 2.83
N LYS A 72 7.65 19.39 2.82
CA LYS A 72 8.04 20.70 2.27
C LYS A 72 9.22 21.32 3.00
N GLY A 73 9.30 21.15 4.32
CA GLY A 73 10.43 21.62 5.14
C GLY A 73 11.75 20.92 4.83
N LEU A 74 11.71 19.68 4.33
CA LEU A 74 12.91 18.91 3.95
C LEU A 74 13.48 19.29 2.57
N ARG A 75 12.83 20.20 1.82
CA ARG A 75 13.21 20.56 0.46
C ARG A 75 14.68 20.95 0.32
N GLY A 76 15.21 21.81 1.20
CA GLY A 76 16.60 22.27 1.11
C GLY A 76 17.60 21.12 1.24
N GLU A 77 17.36 20.21 2.18
CA GLU A 77 18.18 19.03 2.40
C GLU A 77 18.09 18.05 1.22
N GLN A 78 16.89 17.85 0.67
CA GLN A 78 16.67 17.02 -0.52
C GLN A 78 17.46 17.56 -1.74
N HIS A 79 17.45 18.87 -1.98
CA HIS A 79 18.23 19.49 -3.06
C HIS A 79 19.75 19.34 -2.83
N ARG A 80 20.20 19.57 -1.59
CA ARG A 80 21.60 19.38 -1.20
C ARG A 80 22.07 17.94 -1.46
N LEU A 81 21.25 16.94 -1.12
CA LEU A 81 21.53 15.52 -1.40
C LEU A 81 21.53 15.20 -2.89
N ALA A 82 20.65 15.82 -3.68
CA ALA A 82 20.56 15.63 -5.12
C ALA A 82 21.70 16.31 -5.91
N GLY A 83 22.53 17.13 -5.25
CA GLY A 83 23.61 17.89 -5.90
C GLY A 83 23.10 19.04 -6.78
N SER A 84 21.88 19.51 -6.53
CA SER A 84 21.22 20.61 -7.26
C SER A 84 21.07 21.86 -6.41
#